data_AF-A0A958BP29-F1
#
_entry.id   AF-A0A958BP29-F1
#
_cell.length_a   1.000
_cell.length_b   1.000
_cell.length_c   1.000
_cell.angle_alpha   90.00
_cell.angle_beta   90.00
_cell.angle_gamma   90.00
#
_symmetry.space_group_name_H-M   'P 1'
#
loop_
_entity.id
_entity.type
_entity.pdbx_description
1 polymer ?
#
loop_
_entity_poly.entity_id
_entity_poly.type
_entity_poly.pdbx_seq_one_letter_code
_entity_poly.pdbx_strand_id
1 'polypeptide(L)'
;MTKPHDPTLVNESRRFRTLLLGLVLLTFAVHFASNSGGAFLFDDGPNILENPAVTGFDPGSARGWFAAAFESPARLRPIPYLSFALQWWAHGQSPGAFHFLSDALHALAALALALLLFELLATPSAQPVTTRDRALLATGAAALWALHPIQTQAVTYIVQRMTVLCGLFSL
;
A
#
# COMPACT_ATOMS: atom_id res chain seq x y z
N MET A 1 39.38 -5.82 19.64
CA MET A 1 39.87 -5.49 18.29
C MET A 1 38.66 -5.40 17.37
N THR A 2 38.08 -4.21 17.23
CA THR A 2 36.90 -3.97 16.38
C THR A 2 37.37 -3.93 14.92
N LYS A 3 36.75 -4.72 14.04
CA LYS A 3 37.01 -4.62 12.59
C LYS A 3 36.77 -3.18 12.14
N PRO A 4 37.68 -2.53 11.39
CA PRO A 4 37.44 -1.20 10.86
C PRO A 4 36.18 -1.21 9.98
N HIS A 5 35.30 -0.22 10.18
CA HIS A 5 34.09 -0.05 9.37
C HIS A 5 34.49 0.28 7.93
N ASP A 6 34.11 -0.57 6.97
CA ASP A 6 34.33 -0.32 5.55
C ASP A 6 33.38 0.81 5.08
N PRO A 7 33.91 1.98 4.68
CA PRO A 7 33.11 3.13 4.27
C PRO A 7 32.28 2.86 2.99
N THR A 8 32.65 1.87 2.18
CA THR A 8 31.92 1.53 0.96
C THR A 8 30.55 0.91 1.28
N LEU A 9 30.50 -0.02 2.23
CA LEU A 9 29.27 -0.68 2.68
C LEU A 9 28.28 0.31 3.32
N VAL A 10 28.80 1.30 4.06
CA VAL A 10 27.99 2.36 4.66
C VAL A 10 27.32 3.22 3.58
N ASN A 11 28.06 3.57 2.52
CA ASN A 11 27.52 4.38 1.43
C ASN A 11 26.47 3.63 0.60
N GLU A 12 26.66 2.34 0.31
CA GLU A 12 25.68 1.53 -0.41
C GLU A 12 24.38 1.38 0.40
N SER A 13 24.47 1.19 1.73
CA SER A 13 23.30 1.13 2.60
C SER A 13 22.49 2.44 2.63
N ARG A 14 23.19 3.59 2.63
CA ARG A 14 22.55 4.91 2.57
C ARG A 14 21.84 5.11 1.23
N ARG A 15 22.51 4.79 0.12
CA ARG A 15 21.95 4.88 -1.23
C ARG A 15 20.67 4.07 -1.36
N PHE A 16 20.66 2.82 -0.92
CA PHE A 16 19.47 1.98 -1.00
C PHE A 16 18.31 2.58 -0.21
N ARG A 17 18.54 3.06 1.03
CA ARG A 17 17.52 3.76 1.81
C ARG A 17 16.97 5.00 1.11
N THR A 18 17.84 5.79 0.47
CA THR A 18 17.42 6.96 -0.31
C THR A 18 16.55 6.54 -1.51
N LEU A 19 16.90 5.47 -2.22
CA LEU A 19 16.10 4.94 -3.32
C LEU A 19 14.73 4.45 -2.83
N LEU A 20 14.68 3.73 -1.71
CA LEU A 20 13.42 3.25 -1.11
C LEU A 20 12.53 4.42 -0.67
N LEU A 21 13.10 5.45 -0.03
CA LEU A 21 12.35 6.64 0.34
C LEU A 21 11.83 7.38 -0.91
N GLY A 22 12.67 7.52 -1.93
CA GLY A 22 12.28 8.11 -3.21
C GLY A 22 11.14 7.35 -3.88
N LEU A 23 11.19 6.01 -3.88
CA LEU A 23 10.12 5.14 -4.38
C LEU A 23 8.80 5.41 -3.66
N VAL A 24 8.81 5.35 -2.32
CA VAL A 24 7.60 5.57 -1.50
C VAL A 24 6.99 6.94 -1.76
N LEU A 25 7.81 8.00 -1.70
CA LEU A 25 7.35 9.37 -1.89
C LEU A 25 6.82 9.60 -3.31
N LEU A 26 7.50 9.07 -4.32
CA LEU A 26 7.09 9.21 -5.72
C LEU A 26 5.78 8.46 -6.00
N THR A 27 5.68 7.19 -5.58
CA THR A 27 4.47 6.38 -5.75
C THR A 27 3.28 7.05 -5.07
N PHE A 28 3.44 7.48 -3.81
CA PHE A 28 2.39 8.18 -3.09
C PHE A 28 1.99 9.49 -3.79
N ALA A 29 2.96 10.34 -4.15
CA ALA A 29 2.68 11.64 -4.74
C ALA A 29 1.96 11.55 -6.09
N VAL A 30 2.36 10.62 -6.97
CA VAL A 30 1.76 10.45 -8.30
C VAL A 30 0.29 10.02 -8.19
N HIS A 31 0.01 9.01 -7.37
CA HIS A 31 -1.36 8.50 -7.23
C HIS A 31 -2.23 9.46 -6.43
N PHE A 32 -1.73 10.02 -5.32
CA PHE A 32 -2.50 10.96 -4.51
C PHE A 32 -2.82 12.25 -5.27
N ALA A 33 -1.89 12.80 -6.06
CA ALA A 33 -2.19 13.96 -6.90
C ALA A 33 -3.31 13.69 -7.93
N SER A 34 -3.45 12.44 -8.37
CA SER A 34 -4.51 12.02 -9.31
C SER A 34 -5.84 11.77 -8.60
N ASN A 35 -5.80 11.26 -7.36
CA ASN A 35 -6.97 10.77 -6.64
C ASN A 35 -7.51 11.74 -5.55
N SER A 36 -6.73 12.72 -5.11
CA SER A 36 -7.07 13.54 -3.93
C SER A 36 -8.36 14.36 -4.08
N GLY A 37 -8.71 14.73 -5.31
CA GLY A 37 -9.98 15.40 -5.66
C GLY A 37 -11.06 14.45 -6.22
N GLY A 38 -10.84 13.14 -6.09
CA GLY A 38 -11.72 12.10 -6.61
C GLY A 38 -13.05 11.98 -5.88
N ALA A 39 -13.89 11.09 -6.39
CA ALA A 39 -15.20 10.75 -5.82
C ALA A 39 -15.26 9.25 -5.52
N PHE A 40 -16.29 8.82 -4.78
CA PHE A 40 -16.62 7.40 -4.69
C PHE A 40 -17.15 6.93 -6.06
N LEU A 41 -16.58 5.86 -6.60
CA LEU A 41 -16.86 5.36 -7.95
C LEU A 41 -17.32 3.90 -7.94
N PHE A 42 -18.23 3.57 -8.86
CA PHE A 42 -18.67 2.20 -9.11
C PHE A 42 -19.07 1.45 -7.82
N ASP A 43 -18.35 0.36 -7.52
CA ASP A 43 -18.61 -0.53 -6.39
C ASP A 43 -18.36 0.15 -5.02
N ASP A 44 -17.79 1.36 -4.96
CA ASP A 44 -17.66 2.13 -3.73
C ASP A 44 -19.04 2.43 -3.10
N GLY A 45 -20.06 2.67 -3.93
CA GLY A 45 -21.43 2.96 -3.49
C GLY A 45 -21.99 1.86 -2.57
N PRO A 46 -22.23 0.64 -3.07
CA PRO A 46 -22.79 -0.46 -2.27
C PRO A 46 -21.86 -0.93 -1.14
N ASN A 47 -20.54 -0.77 -1.28
CA ASN A 47 -19.58 -1.27 -0.28
C ASN A 47 -19.31 -0.30 0.87
N ILE A 48 -19.45 1.01 0.63
CA ILE A 48 -19.07 2.06 1.57
C ILE A 48 -20.26 2.97 1.86
N LEU A 49 -20.82 3.64 0.85
CA LEU A 49 -21.84 4.68 1.04
C LEU A 49 -23.18 4.12 1.52
N GLU A 50 -23.57 2.97 0.98
CA GLU A 50 -24.87 2.33 1.25
C GLU A 50 -24.76 1.24 2.31
N ASN A 51 -23.55 0.96 2.81
CA ASN A 51 -23.29 -0.13 3.76
C ASN A 51 -23.47 0.36 5.21
N PRO A 52 -24.55 -0.05 5.92
CA PRO A 52 -24.82 0.43 7.28
C PRO A 52 -23.75 0.01 8.29
N ALA A 53 -23.05 -1.09 8.03
CA ALA A 53 -21.96 -1.57 8.88
C ALA A 53 -20.72 -0.66 8.80
N VAL A 54 -20.57 0.11 7.73
CA VAL A 54 -19.53 1.13 7.55
C VAL A 54 -20.05 2.49 7.99
N THR A 55 -21.22 2.92 7.50
CA THR A 55 -21.71 4.29 7.72
C THR A 55 -22.23 4.54 9.13
N GLY A 56 -22.72 3.50 9.80
CA GLY A 56 -23.15 3.51 11.20
C GLY A 56 -22.10 2.99 12.17
N PHE A 57 -20.83 2.90 11.76
CA PHE A 57 -19.79 2.31 12.58
C PHE A 57 -19.53 3.12 13.86
N ASP A 58 -19.54 2.42 14.99
CA ASP A 58 -19.17 2.94 16.31
C ASP A 58 -18.04 2.08 16.91
N PRO A 59 -16.82 2.64 17.09
CA PRO A 59 -15.70 1.91 17.67
C PRO A 59 -15.90 1.60 19.16
N GLY A 60 -16.85 2.23 19.85
CA GLY A 60 -17.23 1.90 21.23
C GLY A 60 -18.08 0.63 21.34
N SER A 61 -18.61 0.12 20.21
CA SER A 61 -19.54 -1.00 20.17
C SER A 61 -18.87 -2.27 19.63
N ALA A 62 -18.77 -3.32 20.45
CA ALA A 62 -18.30 -4.63 19.98
C ALA A 62 -19.14 -5.17 18.81
N ARG A 63 -20.44 -4.85 18.80
CA ARG A 63 -21.34 -5.17 17.70
C ARG A 63 -20.98 -4.40 16.42
N GLY A 64 -20.58 -3.14 16.53
CA GLY A 64 -20.09 -2.32 15.42
C GLY A 64 -18.86 -2.93 14.75
N TRP A 65 -17.87 -3.36 15.53
CA TRP A 65 -16.68 -4.07 15.03
C TRP A 65 -17.04 -5.36 14.28
N PHE A 66 -17.91 -6.19 14.86
CA PHE A 66 -18.35 -7.42 14.21
C PHE A 66 -19.10 -7.15 12.91
N ALA A 67 -20.04 -6.21 12.92
CA ALA A 67 -20.84 -5.87 11.75
C ALA A 67 -19.95 -5.36 10.61
N ALA A 68 -19.05 -4.41 10.91
CA ALA A 68 -18.11 -3.87 9.91
C ALA A 68 -17.27 -4.99 9.27
N ALA A 69 -16.74 -5.91 10.08
CA ALA A 69 -15.88 -6.99 9.61
C ALA A 69 -16.63 -8.07 8.79
N PHE A 70 -17.86 -8.44 9.19
CA PHE A 70 -18.48 -9.70 8.73
C PHE A 70 -19.88 -9.55 8.14
N GLU A 71 -20.51 -8.39 8.22
CA GLU A 71 -21.88 -8.15 7.71
C GLU A 71 -21.92 -7.21 6.51
N SER A 72 -20.75 -6.80 6.04
CA SER A 72 -20.59 -6.08 4.77
C SER A 72 -20.76 -7.01 3.55
N PRO A 73 -21.01 -6.47 2.33
CA PRO A 73 -21.30 -7.29 1.13
C PRO A 73 -20.31 -8.43 0.87
N ALA A 74 -19.01 -8.19 1.00
CA ALA A 74 -17.95 -9.20 0.85
C ALA A 74 -17.45 -9.70 2.22
N ARG A 75 -18.29 -10.48 2.92
CA ARG A 75 -18.09 -10.97 4.31
C ARG A 75 -16.74 -11.65 4.61
N LEU A 76 -16.04 -12.13 3.59
CA LEU A 76 -14.72 -12.79 3.71
C LEU A 76 -13.54 -11.80 3.61
N ARG A 77 -13.80 -10.48 3.62
CA ARG A 77 -12.79 -9.42 3.49
C ARG A 77 -12.83 -8.47 4.69
N PRO A 78 -12.62 -8.96 5.93
CA PRO A 78 -12.82 -8.15 7.13
C PRO A 78 -11.86 -6.97 7.24
N ILE A 79 -10.59 -7.14 6.87
CA ILE A 79 -9.56 -6.09 7.03
C ILE A 79 -9.90 -4.83 6.19
N PRO A 80 -10.22 -4.95 4.88
CA PRO A 80 -10.66 -3.79 4.10
C PRO A 80 -11.90 -3.09 4.68
N TYR A 81 -12.94 -3.82 5.09
CA TYR A 81 -14.15 -3.17 5.62
C TYR A 81 -13.92 -2.50 6.97
N LEU A 82 -13.13 -3.10 7.86
CA LEU A 82 -12.70 -2.41 9.08
C LEU A 82 -11.96 -1.11 8.76
N SER A 83 -11.10 -1.12 7.73
CA SER A 83 -10.41 0.10 7.29
C SER A 83 -11.38 1.16 6.71
N PHE A 84 -12.45 0.75 6.04
CA PHE A 84 -13.47 1.68 5.53
C PHE A 84 -14.32 2.25 6.66
N ALA A 85 -14.75 1.41 7.60
CA ALA A 85 -15.52 1.79 8.77
C ALA A 85 -14.77 2.79 9.65
N LEU A 86 -13.48 2.55 9.91
CA LEU A 86 -12.63 3.48 10.65
C LEU A 86 -12.42 4.81 9.90
N GLN A 87 -12.22 4.77 8.58
CA GLN A 87 -12.11 5.98 7.76
C GLN A 87 -13.41 6.79 7.75
N TRP A 88 -14.56 6.11 7.65
CA TRP A 88 -15.86 6.75 7.72
C TRP A 88 -16.10 7.40 9.08
N TRP A 89 -15.79 6.69 10.17
CA TRP A 89 -15.93 7.23 11.52
C TRP A 89 -15.02 8.45 11.76
N ALA A 90 -13.78 8.41 11.27
CA ALA A 90 -12.81 9.49 11.47
C ALA A 90 -13.03 10.71 10.57
N HIS A 91 -13.50 10.51 9.33
CA HIS A 91 -13.49 11.53 8.28
C HIS A 91 -14.83 11.71 7.55
N GLY A 92 -15.85 10.93 7.90
CA GLY A 92 -17.15 10.93 7.22
C GLY A 92 -17.02 10.54 5.75
N GLN A 93 -17.88 11.14 4.92
CA GLN A 93 -17.91 10.92 3.47
C GLN A 93 -16.86 11.76 2.74
N SER A 94 -15.58 11.56 3.06
CA SER A 94 -14.45 12.29 2.45
C SER A 94 -13.63 11.39 1.51
N PRO A 95 -13.88 11.40 0.18
CA PRO A 95 -13.15 10.55 -0.76
C PRO A 95 -11.62 10.73 -0.67
N GLY A 96 -11.16 11.97 -0.51
CA GLY A 96 -9.73 12.28 -0.41
C GLY A 96 -9.04 11.61 0.77
N ALA A 97 -9.71 11.49 1.93
CA ALA A 97 -9.17 10.76 3.08
C ALA A 97 -9.06 9.25 2.81
N PHE A 98 -10.05 8.69 2.10
CA PHE A 98 -10.02 7.29 1.72
C PHE A 98 -8.94 7.00 0.67
N HIS A 99 -8.77 7.86 -0.35
CA HIS A 99 -7.70 7.73 -1.33
C HIS A 99 -6.33 7.86 -0.67
N PHE A 100 -6.14 8.81 0.26
CA PHE A 100 -4.89 8.96 1.00
C PHE A 100 -4.43 7.62 1.60
N LEU A 101 -5.32 6.91 2.30
CA LEU A 101 -4.97 5.63 2.91
C LEU A 101 -4.71 4.54 1.85
N SER A 102 -5.50 4.49 0.77
CA SER A 102 -5.27 3.53 -0.32
C SER A 102 -3.93 3.76 -1.02
N ASP A 103 -3.58 5.02 -1.30
CA ASP A 103 -2.32 5.41 -1.93
C ASP A 103 -1.12 5.15 -1.00
N ALA A 104 -1.28 5.39 0.30
CA ALA A 104 -0.27 5.05 1.30
C ALA A 104 -0.01 3.54 1.38
N LEU A 105 -1.08 2.72 1.39
CA LEU A 105 -0.97 1.26 1.36
C LEU A 105 -0.31 0.76 0.07
N HIS A 106 -0.59 1.38 -1.07
CA HIS A 106 0.06 1.04 -2.34
C HIS A 106 1.55 1.39 -2.35
N ALA A 107 1.93 2.55 -1.79
CA ALA A 107 3.33 2.91 -1.61
C ALA A 107 4.06 1.93 -0.66
N LEU A 108 3.38 1.43 0.38
CA LEU A 108 3.92 0.37 1.24
C LEU A 108 4.06 -0.96 0.50
N ALA A 109 3.13 -1.31 -0.40
CA ALA A 109 3.24 -2.50 -1.24
C ALA A 109 4.44 -2.39 -2.20
N ALA A 110 4.66 -1.22 -2.79
CA ALA A 110 5.84 -0.95 -3.62
C ALA A 110 7.15 -1.09 -2.82
N LEU A 111 7.18 -0.60 -1.58
CA LEU A 111 8.31 -0.79 -0.66
C LEU A 111 8.55 -2.28 -0.35
N ALA A 112 7.50 -3.01 0.03
CA ALA A 112 7.59 -4.44 0.32
C ALA A 112 8.11 -5.23 -0.89
N LEU A 113 7.60 -4.93 -2.09
CA LEU A 113 8.07 -5.52 -3.33
C LEU A 113 9.55 -5.23 -3.60
N ALA A 114 10.00 -3.98 -3.41
CA ALA A 114 11.40 -3.62 -3.58
C ALA A 114 12.32 -4.38 -2.60
N LEU A 115 11.90 -4.55 -1.35
CA LEU A 115 12.65 -5.32 -0.35
C LEU A 115 12.69 -6.81 -0.73
N LEU A 116 11.55 -7.39 -1.10
CA LEU A 116 11.46 -8.77 -1.54
C LEU A 116 12.37 -9.04 -2.75
N LEU A 117 12.30 -8.20 -3.78
CA LEU A 117 13.15 -8.33 -4.97
C LEU A 117 14.63 -8.18 -4.64
N PHE A 118 14.97 -7.27 -3.73
CA PHE A 118 16.35 -7.11 -3.28
C PHE A 118 16.87 -8.39 -2.64
N GLU A 119 16.09 -9.04 -1.77
CA GLU A 119 16.45 -10.31 -1.13
C GLU A 119 16.46 -11.50 -2.11
N LEU A 120 15.51 -11.56 -3.04
CA LEU A 120 15.49 -12.60 -4.07
C LEU A 120 16.74 -12.57 -4.96
N LEU A 121 17.22 -11.37 -5.31
CA LEU A 121 18.47 -11.17 -6.05
C LEU A 121 19.73 -11.47 -5.20
N ALA A 122 19.59 -11.73 -3.91
CA ALA A 122 20.67 -12.19 -3.03
C ALA A 122 20.83 -13.72 -3.03
N THR A 123 19.86 -14.45 -3.56
CA THR A 123 19.80 -15.90 -3.41
C THR A 123 20.91 -16.59 -4.21
N PRO A 124 21.40 -17.77 -3.76
CA PRO A 124 22.46 -18.50 -4.47
C PRO A 124 22.10 -18.89 -5.91
N SER A 125 20.81 -18.99 -6.21
CA SER A 125 20.31 -19.31 -7.55
C SER A 125 20.32 -18.10 -8.51
N ALA A 126 20.50 -16.89 -7.99
CA ALA A 126 20.58 -15.67 -8.80
C ALA A 126 21.98 -15.52 -9.42
N GLN A 127 22.04 -14.87 -10.58
CA GLN A 127 23.32 -14.45 -11.17
C GLN A 127 24.08 -13.52 -10.19
N PRO A 128 25.42 -13.61 -10.10
CA PRO A 128 26.17 -12.72 -9.23
C PRO A 128 25.96 -11.26 -9.65
N VAL A 129 25.30 -10.49 -8.80
CA VAL A 129 25.06 -9.05 -8.99
C VAL A 129 25.60 -8.28 -7.80
N THR A 130 26.16 -7.09 -8.07
CA THR A 130 26.66 -6.23 -7.00
C THR A 130 25.51 -5.74 -6.12
N THR A 131 25.78 -5.40 -4.86
CA THR A 131 24.76 -4.81 -3.96
C THR A 131 24.11 -3.56 -4.56
N ARG A 132 24.90 -2.76 -5.30
CA ARG A 132 24.42 -1.57 -6.00
C ARG A 132 23.42 -1.93 -7.10
N ASP A 133 23.76 -2.89 -7.95
CA ASP A 133 22.89 -3.31 -9.06
C ASP A 133 21.61 -3.96 -8.53
N ARG A 134 21.71 -4.75 -7.46
CA ARG A 134 20.54 -5.29 -6.75
C ARG A 134 19.59 -4.19 -6.29
N ALA A 135 20.11 -3.14 -5.66
CA ALA A 135 19.30 -2.01 -5.20
C ALA A 135 18.61 -1.30 -6.38
N LEU A 136 19.33 -1.05 -7.47
CA LEU A 136 18.78 -0.40 -8.66
C LEU A 136 17.72 -1.26 -9.36
N LEU A 137 17.98 -2.55 -9.54
CA LEU A 137 17.05 -3.48 -10.19
C LEU A 137 15.77 -3.66 -9.36
N ALA A 138 15.91 -3.87 -8.05
CA ALA A 138 14.78 -4.06 -7.15
C ALA A 138 13.90 -2.81 -7.06
N THR A 139 14.51 -1.63 -6.85
CA THR A 139 13.73 -0.38 -6.79
C THR A 139 13.17 0.03 -8.14
N GLY A 140 13.91 -0.18 -9.24
CA GLY A 140 13.44 0.09 -10.59
C GLY A 140 12.25 -0.79 -10.99
N ALA A 141 12.33 -2.09 -10.74
CA ALA A 141 11.23 -3.01 -11.01
C ALA A 141 9.98 -2.69 -10.16
N ALA A 142 10.16 -2.39 -8.87
CA ALA A 142 9.07 -1.97 -8.01
C ALA A 142 8.44 -0.63 -8.45
N ALA A 143 9.24 0.34 -8.90
CA ALA A 143 8.75 1.61 -9.44
C ALA A 143 7.93 1.39 -10.72
N LEU A 144 8.45 0.57 -11.64
CA LEU A 144 7.74 0.21 -12.87
C LEU A 144 6.40 -0.45 -12.56
N TRP A 145 6.37 -1.39 -11.61
CA TRP A 145 5.13 -2.02 -11.16
C TRP A 145 4.16 -1.00 -10.54
N ALA A 146 4.63 -0.20 -9.59
CA ALA A 146 3.79 0.70 -8.79
C ALA A 146 3.20 1.86 -9.60
N LEU A 147 3.91 2.31 -10.64
CA LEU A 147 3.50 3.42 -11.51
C LEU A 147 2.87 2.92 -12.83
N HIS A 148 2.79 1.61 -13.04
CA HIS A 148 2.18 1.06 -14.25
C HIS A 148 0.69 1.45 -14.32
N PRO A 149 0.15 1.86 -15.49
CA PRO A 149 -1.25 2.26 -15.63
C PRO A 149 -2.27 1.21 -15.17
N ILE A 150 -1.91 -0.08 -15.21
CA ILE A 150 -2.77 -1.17 -14.71
C ILE A 150 -3.08 -1.07 -13.22
N GLN A 151 -2.20 -0.44 -12.43
CA GLN A 151 -2.39 -0.26 -10.99
C GLN A 151 -3.28 0.92 -10.65
N THR A 152 -3.59 1.81 -11.60
CA THR A 152 -4.42 3.00 -11.34
C THR A 152 -5.80 2.62 -10.81
N GLN A 153 -6.43 1.61 -11.41
CA GLN A 153 -7.74 1.11 -10.95
C GLN A 153 -7.71 0.59 -9.51
N ALA A 154 -6.57 0.04 -9.06
CA ALA A 154 -6.44 -0.50 -7.71
C ALA A 154 -6.45 0.59 -6.62
N VAL A 155 -6.08 1.82 -6.97
CA VAL A 155 -5.98 2.95 -6.03
C VAL A 155 -7.04 4.04 -6.26
N THR A 156 -7.52 4.20 -7.49
CA THR A 156 -8.57 5.15 -7.87
C THR A 156 -9.97 4.68 -7.49
N TYR A 157 -10.22 3.37 -7.37
CA TYR A 157 -11.48 2.89 -6.76
C TYR A 157 -11.22 2.57 -5.30
N ILE A 158 -11.92 3.23 -4.38
CA ILE A 158 -11.61 3.14 -2.95
C ILE A 158 -11.77 1.70 -2.46
N VAL A 159 -12.80 1.00 -2.92
CA VAL A 159 -13.09 -0.40 -2.59
C VAL A 159 -11.97 -1.33 -3.08
N GLN A 160 -11.23 -0.97 -4.12
CA GLN A 160 -10.08 -1.75 -4.60
C GLN A 160 -8.87 -1.68 -3.66
N ARG A 161 -8.93 -0.93 -2.56
CA ARG A 161 -8.06 -1.12 -1.40
C ARG A 161 -8.00 -2.60 -0.96
N MET A 162 -9.08 -3.36 -1.19
CA MET A 162 -9.09 -4.82 -1.00
C MET A 162 -7.96 -5.51 -1.77
N THR A 163 -7.75 -5.13 -3.03
CA THR A 163 -6.69 -5.66 -3.90
C THR A 163 -5.30 -5.19 -3.45
N VAL A 164 -5.16 -3.91 -3.09
CA VAL A 164 -3.90 -3.36 -2.55
C VAL A 164 -3.46 -4.08 -1.28
N LEU A 165 -4.38 -4.29 -0.33
CA LEU A 165 -4.10 -5.01 0.91
C LEU A 165 -3.74 -6.48 0.65
N CYS A 166 -4.45 -7.15 -0.26
CA CYS A 166 -4.13 -8.52 -0.66
C CYS A 166 -2.70 -8.63 -1.21
N GLY A 167 -2.33 -7.70 -2.12
CA GLY A 167 -0.98 -7.61 -2.67
C GLY A 167 0.06 -7.37 -1.58
N LEU A 168 -0.15 -6.38 -0.72
CA LEU A 168 0.77 -6.04 0.37
C LEU A 168 1.01 -7.23 1.33
N PHE A 169 -0.03 -7.96 1.73
CA PHE A 169 0.11 -9.08 2.66
C PHE A 169 0.62 -10.38 2.03
N SER A 170 0.72 -10.44 0.70
CA SER A 170 1.24 -11.61 -0.02
C SER A 170 2.74 -11.49 -0.37
N LEU A 171 3.32 -10.30 -0.23
CA LEU A 171 4.73 -9.97 -0.48
C LEU A 171 5.58 -10.20 0.78
#